data_AF-A0AAJ4A356-F1
#
_entry.id   AF-A0AAJ4A356-F1
#
_cell.length_a   1.000
_cell.length_b   1.000
_cell.length_c   1.000
_cell.angle_alpha   90.00
_cell.angle_beta   90.00
_cell.angle_gamma   90.00
#
_symmetry.space_group_name_H-M   'P 1'
#
loop_
_entity.id
_entity.type
_entity.pdbx_description
1 polymer ?
#
loop_
_entity_poly.entity_id
_entity_poly.type
_entity_poly.pdbx_seq_one_letter_code
_entity_poly.pdbx_strand_id
1 'polypeptide(L)'
;MKKEDIKRHLKTYSVYNKRRTTINHAFASAIAPSDDFNEEKMNEALKFLGQNPNEDLKCVFCNDEAETWDHLVGLVKNGELRGYGHQVGNLVPCCKKCNSKKGSKEFDKFINEYDKIYFDKTELIELLSQYQRKFAKEINLELLKNKSPNEYNDFQEVKKEIFNLMEKADVLAEKLRKNILD
;
A
#
# COMPACT_ATOMS: atom_id res chain seq x y z
N MET A 1 6.17 27.05 7.10
CA MET A 1 6.28 27.47 5.70
C MET A 1 7.33 28.56 5.62
N LYS A 2 8.34 28.40 4.79
CA LYS A 2 9.45 29.35 4.58
C LYS A 2 9.42 29.85 3.14
N LYS A 3 9.98 31.03 2.86
CA LYS A 3 10.00 31.60 1.50
C LYS A 3 10.60 30.63 0.48
N GLU A 4 11.55 29.80 0.88
CA GLU A 4 12.21 28.79 0.04
C GLU A 4 11.26 27.67 -0.41
N ASP A 5 10.13 27.45 0.27
CA ASP A 5 9.14 26.44 -0.11
C ASP A 5 8.51 26.73 -1.48
N ILE A 6 8.51 27.99 -1.93
CA ILE A 6 8.02 28.39 -3.27
C ILE A 6 8.79 27.69 -4.39
N LYS A 7 10.05 27.30 -4.18
CA LYS A 7 10.86 26.56 -5.16
C LYS A 7 10.17 25.27 -5.61
N ARG A 8 9.37 24.64 -4.73
CA ARG A 8 8.59 23.44 -5.08
C ARG A 8 7.48 23.75 -6.08
N HIS A 9 6.85 24.92 -5.97
CA HIS A 9 5.78 25.38 -6.87
C HIS A 9 6.33 25.86 -8.21
N LEU A 10 7.53 26.48 -8.21
CA LEU A 10 8.18 26.97 -9.42
C LEU A 10 8.89 25.86 -10.21
N LYS A 11 9.09 24.68 -9.62
CA LYS A 11 9.71 23.54 -10.32
C LYS A 11 8.75 23.04 -11.40
N THR A 12 9.30 22.88 -12.61
CA THR A 12 8.60 22.24 -13.72
C THR A 12 8.02 20.89 -13.34
N TYR A 13 6.75 20.68 -13.64
CA TYR A 13 6.09 19.41 -13.43
C TYR A 13 6.58 18.39 -14.47
N SER A 14 6.97 17.19 -14.01
CA SER A 14 7.34 16.05 -14.85
C SER A 14 6.30 14.96 -14.67
N VAL A 15 5.68 14.55 -15.77
CA VAL A 15 4.70 13.47 -15.83
C VAL A 15 5.33 12.18 -15.29
N TYR A 16 6.51 11.83 -15.78
CA TYR A 16 7.21 10.61 -15.36
C TYR A 16 7.56 10.65 -13.87
N ASN A 17 8.33 11.64 -13.43
CA ASN A 17 8.83 11.68 -12.05
C ASN A 17 7.71 11.80 -11.00
N LYS A 18 6.60 12.45 -11.35
CA LYS A 18 5.47 12.63 -10.42
C LYS A 18 4.51 11.46 -10.40
N ARG A 19 4.45 10.63 -11.45
CA ARG A 19 3.48 9.53 -11.56
C ARG A 19 4.11 8.14 -11.55
N ARG A 20 5.43 8.00 -11.69
CA ARG A 20 6.14 6.71 -11.68
C ARG A 20 5.74 5.80 -10.51
N THR A 21 5.69 6.36 -9.30
CA THR A 21 5.29 5.59 -8.09
C THR A 21 3.81 5.20 -8.13
N THR A 22 2.93 6.09 -8.58
CA THR A 22 1.50 5.81 -8.76
C THR A 22 1.27 4.71 -9.79
N ILE A 23 1.95 4.75 -10.93
CA ILE A 23 1.83 3.72 -11.97
C ILE A 23 2.42 2.39 -11.49
N ASN A 24 3.59 2.40 -10.84
CA ASN A 24 4.11 1.20 -10.17
C ASN A 24 3.09 0.59 -9.21
N HIS A 25 2.42 1.43 -8.43
CA HIS A 25 1.40 0.97 -7.50
C HIS A 25 0.18 0.38 -8.20
N ALA A 26 -0.29 0.99 -9.28
CA ALA A 26 -1.40 0.48 -10.07
C ALA A 26 -1.09 -0.93 -10.62
N PHE A 27 0.10 -1.11 -11.21
CA PHE A 27 0.52 -2.41 -11.76
C PHE A 27 0.64 -3.49 -10.68
N ALA A 28 1.26 -3.17 -9.55
CA ALA A 28 1.37 -4.12 -8.43
C ALA A 28 -0.01 -4.48 -7.86
N SER A 29 -0.92 -3.50 -7.74
CA SER A 29 -2.27 -3.73 -7.21
C SER A 29 -3.12 -4.57 -8.15
N ALA A 30 -2.96 -4.40 -9.47
CA ALA A 30 -3.75 -5.13 -10.47
C ALA A 30 -3.51 -6.65 -10.45
N ILE A 31 -2.34 -7.10 -9.99
CA ILE A 31 -2.00 -8.52 -9.84
C ILE A 31 -1.96 -8.98 -8.38
N ALA A 32 -2.35 -8.10 -7.44
CA ALA A 32 -2.43 -8.47 -6.03
C ALA A 32 -3.62 -9.41 -5.80
N PRO A 33 -3.46 -10.54 -5.09
CA PRO A 33 -4.58 -11.38 -4.74
C PRO A 33 -5.56 -10.60 -3.84
N SER A 34 -6.85 -10.83 -4.03
CA SER A 34 -7.92 -10.30 -3.19
C SER A 34 -8.79 -11.46 -2.73
N ASP A 35 -9.17 -11.44 -1.46
CA ASP A 35 -10.23 -12.33 -1.00
C ASP A 35 -11.59 -11.80 -1.48
N ASP A 36 -12.51 -12.72 -1.77
CA ASP A 36 -13.93 -12.39 -1.85
C ASP A 36 -14.48 -12.12 -0.45
N PHE A 37 -15.51 -11.27 -0.37
CA PHE A 37 -16.17 -11.02 0.90
C PHE A 37 -16.88 -12.28 1.40
N ASN A 38 -16.47 -12.75 2.57
CA ASN A 38 -17.08 -13.87 3.27
C ASN A 38 -17.35 -13.44 4.72
N GLU A 39 -18.63 -13.35 5.07
CA GLU A 39 -19.07 -12.84 6.37
C GLU A 39 -18.58 -13.70 7.54
N GLU A 40 -18.60 -15.03 7.41
CA GLU A 40 -18.12 -15.94 8.45
C GLU A 40 -16.62 -15.77 8.71
N LYS A 41 -15.81 -15.73 7.64
CA LYS A 41 -14.37 -15.48 7.70
C LYS A 41 -14.06 -14.11 8.31
N MET A 42 -14.81 -13.08 7.93
CA MET A 42 -14.65 -11.74 8.50
C MET A 42 -15.00 -11.70 9.98
N ASN A 43 -16.08 -12.34 10.40
CA ASN A 43 -16.49 -12.43 11.79
C ASN A 43 -15.46 -13.19 12.63
N GLU A 44 -14.91 -14.29 12.11
CA GLU A 44 -13.83 -15.02 12.76
C GLU A 44 -12.57 -14.17 12.89
N ALA A 45 -12.18 -13.48 11.82
CA ALA A 45 -11.01 -12.61 11.77
C ALA A 45 -11.12 -11.43 12.77
N LEU A 46 -12.28 -10.79 12.87
CA LEU A 46 -12.53 -9.70 13.81
C LEU A 46 -12.52 -10.20 15.26
N LYS A 47 -13.17 -11.34 15.54
CA LYS A 47 -13.11 -11.96 16.89
C LYS A 47 -11.69 -12.35 17.27
N PHE A 48 -10.88 -12.82 16.31
CA PHE A 48 -9.47 -13.12 16.53
C PHE A 48 -8.69 -11.87 16.98
N LEU A 49 -9.02 -10.70 16.44
CA LEU A 49 -8.45 -9.41 16.85
C LEU A 49 -9.06 -8.85 18.14
N GLY A 50 -9.93 -9.61 18.83
CA GLY A 50 -10.61 -9.18 20.05
C GLY A 50 -11.73 -8.16 19.79
N GLN A 51 -12.24 -8.04 18.57
CA GLN A 51 -13.33 -7.12 18.20
C GLN A 51 -14.68 -7.86 18.17
N ASN A 52 -15.76 -7.14 18.46
CA ASN A 52 -17.12 -7.62 18.22
C ASN A 52 -17.54 -7.24 16.78
N PRO A 53 -17.85 -8.19 15.88
CA PRO A 53 -18.26 -7.87 14.51
C PRO A 53 -19.61 -7.15 14.41
N ASN A 54 -20.40 -7.13 15.48
CA ASN A 54 -21.71 -6.48 15.53
C ASN A 54 -21.65 -5.06 16.12
N GLU A 55 -20.46 -4.53 16.40
CA GLU A 55 -20.24 -3.20 16.98
C GLU A 55 -19.26 -2.38 16.11
N ASP A 56 -19.17 -1.08 16.41
CA ASP A 56 -18.17 -0.21 15.79
C ASP A 56 -16.75 -0.66 16.13
N LEU A 57 -15.96 -0.93 15.10
CA LEU A 57 -14.61 -1.44 15.24
C LEU A 57 -13.66 -0.38 15.80
N LYS A 58 -12.67 -0.84 16.57
CA LYS A 58 -11.59 0.00 17.11
C LYS A 58 -10.29 -0.24 16.35
N CYS A 59 -9.47 0.80 16.28
CA CYS A 59 -8.15 0.76 15.70
C CYS A 59 -7.27 -0.22 16.48
N VAL A 60 -6.73 -1.24 15.80
CA VAL A 60 -5.87 -2.26 16.44
C VAL A 60 -4.60 -1.69 17.08
N PHE A 61 -4.16 -0.49 16.66
CA PHE A 61 -2.95 0.14 17.18
C PHE A 61 -3.19 1.03 18.40
N CYS A 62 -4.26 1.84 18.38
CA CYS A 62 -4.47 2.90 19.37
C CYS A 62 -5.82 2.86 20.10
N ASN A 63 -6.69 1.89 19.78
CA ASN A 63 -8.02 1.72 20.37
C ASN A 63 -9.03 2.87 20.14
N ASP A 64 -8.66 3.95 19.43
CA ASP A 64 -9.61 4.92 18.87
C ASP A 64 -10.57 4.24 17.88
N GLU A 65 -11.64 4.93 17.46
CA GLU A 65 -12.53 4.44 16.40
C GLU A 65 -11.78 4.12 15.10
N ALA A 66 -12.10 2.99 14.49
CA ALA A 66 -11.59 2.64 13.18
C ALA A 66 -12.33 3.46 12.10
N GLU A 67 -11.56 4.03 11.18
CA GLU A 67 -12.06 4.87 10.08
C GLU A 67 -11.64 4.34 8.71
N THR A 68 -10.78 3.33 8.68
CA THR A 68 -10.17 2.73 7.50
C THR A 68 -9.68 1.33 7.84
N TRP A 69 -9.28 0.60 6.81
CA TRP A 69 -8.48 -0.62 6.94
C TRP A 69 -7.01 -0.28 6.62
N ASP A 70 -6.08 -0.82 7.40
CA ASP A 70 -4.64 -0.73 7.14
C ASP A 70 -4.13 -2.08 6.62
N HIS A 71 -3.24 -2.03 5.62
CA HIS A 71 -2.49 -3.21 5.18
C HIS A 71 -1.31 -3.45 6.12
N LEU A 72 -1.33 -4.52 6.93
CA LEU A 72 -0.22 -4.87 7.83
C LEU A 72 1.13 -4.87 7.10
N VAL A 73 1.17 -5.46 5.91
CA VAL A 73 2.27 -5.35 4.95
C VAL A 73 1.79 -4.63 3.69
N GLY A 74 2.40 -3.48 3.41
CA GLY A 74 2.07 -2.67 2.24
C GLY A 74 2.33 -3.40 0.92
N LEU A 75 1.45 -3.18 -0.06
CA LEU A 75 1.40 -3.91 -1.32
C LEU A 75 2.65 -3.79 -2.20
N VAL A 76 3.39 -2.68 -2.08
CA VAL A 76 4.44 -2.34 -3.05
C VAL A 76 5.74 -2.01 -2.34
N LYS A 77 6.83 -2.62 -2.81
CA LYS A 77 8.20 -2.28 -2.41
C LYS A 77 9.09 -2.31 -3.63
N ASN A 78 9.90 -1.27 -3.81
CA ASN A 78 10.79 -1.12 -4.96
C ASN A 78 10.10 -1.20 -6.34
N GLY A 79 8.80 -0.90 -6.41
CA GLY A 79 8.03 -0.92 -7.65
C GLY A 79 7.43 -2.28 -8.03
N GLU A 80 7.55 -3.27 -7.15
CA GLU A 80 7.00 -4.62 -7.29
C GLU A 80 5.99 -4.93 -6.19
N LEU A 81 5.06 -5.84 -6.51
CA LEU A 81 4.10 -6.40 -5.56
C LEU A 81 4.84 -7.18 -4.46
N ARG A 82 4.32 -7.15 -3.24
CA ARG A 82 4.84 -7.95 -2.12
C ARG A 82 3.78 -8.24 -1.07
N GLY A 83 4.14 -9.08 -0.10
CA GLY A 83 3.33 -9.33 1.08
C GLY A 83 2.12 -10.19 0.74
N TYR A 84 0.93 -9.70 1.06
CA TYR A 84 -0.27 -10.54 1.13
C TYR A 84 -1.45 -9.98 0.31
N GLY A 85 -1.29 -8.89 -0.43
CA GLY A 85 -2.40 -8.36 -1.23
C GLY A 85 -3.57 -7.84 -0.38
N HIS A 86 -4.79 -7.94 -0.93
CA HIS A 86 -6.06 -7.61 -0.29
C HIS A 86 -6.72 -8.84 0.34
N GLN A 87 -5.92 -9.65 1.04
CA GLN A 87 -6.43 -10.78 1.83
C GLN A 87 -6.86 -10.31 3.22
N VAL A 88 -7.85 -10.99 3.81
CA VAL A 88 -8.39 -10.69 5.15
C VAL A 88 -7.25 -10.55 6.16
N GLY A 89 -6.34 -11.54 6.23
CA GLY A 89 -5.21 -11.51 7.18
C GLY A 89 -4.19 -10.39 6.98
N ASN A 90 -4.29 -9.61 5.91
CA ASN A 90 -3.45 -8.43 5.72
C ASN A 90 -4.16 -7.12 6.08
N LEU A 91 -5.45 -7.15 6.38
CA LEU A 91 -6.27 -5.95 6.59
C LEU A 91 -6.74 -5.88 8.04
N VAL A 92 -6.46 -4.76 8.71
CA VAL A 92 -6.87 -4.54 10.10
C VAL A 92 -7.64 -3.23 10.27
N PRO A 93 -8.66 -3.18 11.15
CA PRO A 93 -9.35 -1.93 11.46
C PRO A 93 -8.36 -0.90 12.03
N CYS A 94 -8.38 0.32 11.49
CA CYS A 94 -7.41 1.34 11.81
C CYS A 94 -8.02 2.74 11.74
N CYS A 95 -7.55 3.68 12.58
CA CYS A 95 -7.90 5.09 12.43
C CYS A 95 -7.04 5.75 11.34
N LYS A 96 -7.48 6.88 10.77
CA LYS A 96 -6.73 7.55 9.69
C LYS A 96 -5.33 7.99 10.12
N LYS A 97 -5.18 8.37 11.39
CA LYS A 97 -3.90 8.84 11.96
C LYS A 97 -2.87 7.72 12.00
N CYS A 98 -3.23 6.55 12.53
CA CYS A 98 -2.32 5.39 12.60
C CYS A 98 -1.97 4.87 11.21
N ASN A 99 -2.96 4.72 10.31
CA ASN A 99 -2.73 4.31 8.92
C ASN A 99 -1.73 5.26 8.23
N SER A 100 -1.97 6.58 8.31
CA SER A 100 -1.07 7.59 7.74
C SER A 100 0.34 7.58 8.35
N LYS A 101 0.45 7.38 9.68
CA LYS A 101 1.74 7.36 10.39
C LYS A 101 2.55 6.10 10.11
N LYS A 102 1.89 4.95 9.96
CA LYS A 102 2.54 3.70 9.55
C LYS A 102 3.01 3.80 8.10
N GLY A 103 2.13 4.24 7.19
CA GLY A 103 2.44 4.33 5.77
C GLY A 103 2.94 2.99 5.24
N SER A 104 4.11 2.99 4.58
CA SER A 104 4.71 1.77 4.01
C SER A 104 5.59 0.97 4.98
N LYS A 105 5.66 1.35 6.27
CA LYS A 105 6.46 0.63 7.26
C LYS A 105 5.86 -0.74 7.54
N GLU A 106 6.72 -1.69 7.87
CA GLU A 106 6.27 -2.94 8.49
C GLU A 106 5.57 -2.64 9.82
N PHE A 107 4.52 -3.38 10.13
CA PHE A 107 3.69 -3.10 11.30
C PHE A 107 4.47 -3.23 12.62
N ASP A 108 5.40 -4.18 12.72
CA ASP A 108 6.29 -4.38 13.88
C ASP A 108 7.19 -3.16 14.13
N LYS A 109 7.79 -2.61 13.07
CA LYS A 109 8.59 -1.38 13.15
C LYS A 109 7.74 -0.20 13.57
N PHE A 110 6.55 -0.07 12.99
CA PHE A 110 5.62 1.00 13.36
C PHE A 110 5.21 0.92 14.83
N ILE A 111 4.83 -0.27 15.32
CA ILE A 111 4.44 -0.49 16.72
C ILE A 111 5.60 -0.12 17.66
N ASN A 112 6.82 -0.51 17.32
CA ASN A 112 7.99 -0.18 18.13
C ASN A 112 8.29 1.33 18.18
N GLU A 113 8.18 2.02 17.05
CA GLU A 113 8.50 3.45 16.91
C GLU A 113 7.39 4.41 17.38
N TYR A 114 6.14 3.94 17.47
CA TYR A 114 5.01 4.82 17.76
C TYR A 114 4.66 4.82 19.25
N ASP A 115 4.61 6.00 19.85
CA ASP A 115 4.36 6.16 21.28
C ASP A 115 2.88 6.01 21.67
N LYS A 116 1.97 6.08 20.69
CA LYS A 116 0.52 5.95 20.91
C LYS A 116 0.02 4.53 20.64
N ILE A 117 0.82 3.55 21.06
CA ILE A 117 0.38 2.15 21.16
C ILE A 117 -0.03 1.94 22.62
N TYR A 118 -1.31 1.67 22.83
CA TYR A 118 -1.88 1.51 24.18
C TYR A 118 -1.85 0.05 24.67
N PHE A 119 -1.56 -0.88 23.77
CA PHE A 119 -1.39 -2.30 24.08
C PHE A 119 0.07 -2.59 24.43
N ASP A 120 0.32 -3.74 25.07
CA ASP A 120 1.68 -4.27 25.12
C ASP A 120 2.18 -4.52 23.68
N LYS A 121 3.33 -3.92 23.35
CA LYS A 121 3.87 -3.94 21.99
C LYS A 121 4.22 -5.35 21.54
N THR A 122 4.71 -6.19 22.45
CA THR A 122 5.10 -7.57 22.15
C THR A 122 3.88 -8.43 21.89
N GLU A 123 2.87 -8.33 22.75
CA GLU A 123 1.60 -9.04 22.59
C GLU A 123 0.88 -8.63 21.31
N LEU A 124 0.85 -7.34 20.99
CA LEU A 124 0.23 -6.85 19.76
C LEU A 124 0.95 -7.36 18.50
N ILE A 125 2.29 -7.34 18.49
CA ILE A 125 3.07 -7.88 17.36
C ILE A 125 2.79 -9.37 17.17
N GLU A 126 2.77 -10.13 18.26
CA GLU A 126 2.49 -11.57 18.21
C GLU A 126 1.06 -11.84 17.72
N LEU A 127 0.06 -11.11 18.25
CA LEU A 127 -1.34 -11.20 17.81
C LEU A 127 -1.47 -10.95 16.30
N LEU A 128 -0.91 -9.85 15.80
CA LEU A 128 -0.99 -9.50 14.38
C LEU A 128 -0.21 -10.49 13.48
N SER A 129 0.89 -11.04 13.98
CA SER A 129 1.66 -12.08 13.27
C SER A 129 0.88 -13.40 13.19
N GLN A 130 0.17 -13.79 14.24
CA GLN A 130 -0.71 -14.96 14.22
C GLN A 130 -1.93 -14.73 13.33
N TYR A 131 -2.54 -13.55 13.41
CA TYR A 131 -3.64 -13.13 12.55
C TYR A 131 -3.27 -13.25 11.06
N GLN A 132 -2.15 -12.67 10.66
CA GLN A 132 -1.69 -12.69 9.28
C GLN A 132 -1.39 -14.12 8.80
N ARG A 133 -0.75 -14.96 9.62
CA ARG A 133 -0.50 -16.38 9.30
C ARG A 133 -1.80 -17.19 9.16
N LYS A 134 -2.82 -16.88 9.95
CA LYS A 134 -4.09 -17.62 9.94
C LYS A 134 -4.98 -17.23 8.76
N PHE A 135 -5.05 -15.94 8.42
CA PHE A 135 -6.04 -15.41 7.47
C PHE A 135 -5.48 -14.91 6.15
N ALA A 136 -4.17 -15.03 5.91
CA ALA A 136 -3.55 -14.68 4.63
C ALA A 136 -2.39 -15.60 4.26
N LYS A 137 -2.09 -15.65 2.96
CA LYS A 137 -0.93 -16.36 2.40
C LYS A 137 0.02 -15.38 1.71
N GLU A 138 1.29 -15.49 2.01
CA GLU A 138 2.29 -14.62 1.37
C GLU A 138 2.37 -14.91 -0.14
N ILE A 139 2.49 -13.83 -0.91
CA ILE A 139 2.60 -13.86 -2.36
C ILE A 139 3.97 -14.42 -2.75
N ASN A 140 3.97 -15.46 -3.57
CA ASN A 140 5.18 -15.96 -4.20
C ASN A 140 5.25 -15.45 -5.65
N LEU A 141 5.90 -14.30 -5.85
CA LEU A 141 6.07 -13.71 -7.17
C LEU A 141 6.90 -14.58 -8.11
N GLU A 142 7.92 -15.27 -7.60
CA GLU A 142 8.74 -16.19 -8.42
C GLU A 142 7.90 -17.35 -8.95
N LEU A 143 6.98 -17.87 -8.14
CA LEU A 143 6.04 -18.89 -8.59
C LEU A 143 5.11 -18.35 -9.69
N LEU A 144 4.63 -17.11 -9.59
CA LEU A 144 3.82 -16.48 -10.63
C LEU A 144 4.63 -16.35 -11.94
N LYS A 145 5.86 -15.81 -11.86
CA LYS A 145 6.77 -15.69 -13.00
C LYS A 145 7.04 -17.03 -13.66
N ASN A 146 7.21 -18.10 -12.89
CA ASN A 146 7.50 -19.43 -13.41
C ASN A 146 6.26 -20.13 -14.00
N LYS A 147 5.05 -19.89 -13.46
CA LYS A 147 3.81 -20.50 -13.96
C LYS A 147 3.26 -19.82 -15.21
N SER A 148 3.45 -18.51 -15.33
CA SER A 148 2.91 -17.70 -16.42
C SER A 148 3.97 -16.70 -16.92
N PRO A 149 5.11 -17.18 -17.44
CA PRO A 149 6.25 -16.33 -17.80
C PRO A 149 5.91 -15.37 -18.93
N ASN A 150 5.15 -15.82 -19.93
CA ASN A 150 4.79 -14.98 -21.08
C ASN A 150 3.85 -13.85 -20.68
N GLU A 151 2.76 -14.16 -19.96
CA GLU A 151 1.80 -13.16 -19.50
C GLU A 151 2.45 -12.17 -18.52
N TYR A 152 3.35 -12.64 -17.65
CA TYR A 152 4.09 -11.75 -16.76
C TYR A 152 5.02 -10.81 -17.53
N ASN A 153 5.76 -11.32 -18.52
CA ASN A 153 6.65 -10.50 -19.35
C ASN A 153 5.87 -9.48 -20.18
N ASP A 154 4.78 -9.89 -20.82
CA ASP A 154 3.89 -8.99 -21.57
C ASP A 154 3.34 -7.90 -20.66
N PHE A 155 2.92 -8.25 -19.44
CA PHE A 155 2.47 -7.29 -18.43
C PHE A 155 3.56 -6.27 -18.03
N GLN A 156 4.83 -6.71 -17.91
CA GLN A 156 5.94 -5.80 -17.63
C GLN A 156 6.31 -4.92 -18.83
N GLU A 157 6.23 -5.42 -20.06
CA GLU A 157 6.49 -4.62 -21.26
C GLU A 157 5.44 -3.51 -21.42
N VAL A 158 4.15 -3.79 -21.16
CA VAL A 158 3.11 -2.75 -21.14
C VAL A 158 3.44 -1.64 -20.14
N LYS A 159 3.89 -2.02 -18.93
CA LYS A 159 4.32 -1.05 -17.89
C LYS A 159 5.47 -0.16 -18.38
N LYS A 160 6.45 -0.76 -19.04
CA LYS A 160 7.63 -0.09 -19.59
C LYS A 160 7.26 0.83 -20.76
N GLU A 161 6.34 0.43 -21.63
CA GLU A 161 5.82 1.30 -22.69
C GLU A 161 5.15 2.55 -22.12
N ILE A 162 4.33 2.40 -21.07
CA ILE A 162 3.72 3.55 -20.37
C ILE A 162 4.80 4.49 -19.82
N PHE A 163 5.88 3.95 -19.24
CA PHE A 163 7.01 4.74 -18.76
C PHE A 163 7.69 5.52 -19.89
N ASN A 164 7.99 4.86 -21.00
CA ASN A 164 8.57 5.51 -22.17
C ASN A 164 7.67 6.62 -22.73
N LEU A 165 6.35 6.41 -22.75
CA LEU A 165 5.39 7.42 -23.18
C LEU A 165 5.34 8.63 -22.24
N MET A 166 5.42 8.43 -20.92
CA MET A 166 5.49 9.54 -19.96
C MET A 166 6.79 10.34 -20.09
N GLU A 167 7.93 9.68 -20.32
CA GLU A 167 9.21 10.36 -20.58
C GLU A 167 9.16 11.16 -21.88
N LYS A 168 8.59 10.57 -22.95
CA LYS A 168 8.34 11.28 -24.21
C LYS A 168 7.44 12.51 -24.01
N ALA A 169 6.40 12.39 -23.19
CA ALA A 169 5.54 13.51 -22.85
C ALA A 169 6.30 14.64 -22.13
N ASP A 170 7.25 14.31 -21.26
CA ASP A 170 8.08 15.32 -20.58
C ASP A 170 8.97 16.09 -21.57
N VAL A 171 9.58 15.40 -22.55
CA VAL A 171 10.37 16.04 -23.62
C VAL A 171 9.50 16.97 -24.47
N LEU A 172 8.29 16.53 -24.86
CA LEU A 172 7.36 17.36 -25.63
C LEU A 172 6.89 18.57 -24.82
N ALA A 173 6.55 18.37 -23.54
CA ALA A 173 6.13 19.44 -22.65
C ALA A 173 7.20 20.52 -22.49
N GLU A 174 8.49 20.16 -22.50
CA GLU A 174 9.58 21.15 -22.49
C GLU A 174 9.57 22.03 -23.73
N LYS A 175 9.40 21.45 -24.92
CA LYS A 175 9.33 22.20 -26.19
C LYS A 175 8.12 23.12 -26.21
N LEU A 176 6.96 22.61 -25.80
CA LEU A 176 5.71 23.40 -25.76
C LEU A 176 5.83 24.58 -24.80
N ARG A 177 6.34 24.36 -23.58
CA ARG A 177 6.49 25.42 -22.57
C ARG A 177 7.32 26.62 -23.04
N LYS A 178 8.33 26.40 -23.90
CA LYS A 178 9.15 27.49 -24.45
C LYS A 178 8.30 28.46 -25.27
N ASN A 179 7.24 27.99 -25.92
CA ASN A 179 6.43 28.79 -26.85
C ASN A 179 5.09 29.27 -26.26
N ILE A 180 4.79 29.03 -24.98
CA ILE A 180 3.48 29.38 -24.38
C ILE A 180 3.39 30.86 -24.00
N LEU A 181 4.54 31.50 -23.72
CA LEU A 181 4.62 32.88 -23.24
C LEU A 181 5.46 33.78 -24.17
N ASP A 182 5.87 33.23 -25.32
CA ASP A 182 6.45 34.01 -26.43
C ASP A 182 5.30 34.71 -27.20
#